data_AF-A0A2E9A554-F1
#
_entry.id   AF-A0A2E9A554-F1
#
_cell.length_a   1.000
_cell.length_b   1.000
_cell.length_c   1.000
_cell.angle_alpha   90.00
_cell.angle_beta   90.00
_cell.angle_gamma   90.00
#
_symmetry.space_group_name_H-M   'P 1'
#
loop_
_entity.id
_entity.type
_entity.pdbx_description
1 polymer ?
#
loop_
_entity_poly.entity_id
_entity_poly.type
_entity_poly.pdbx_seq_one_letter_code
_entity_poly.pdbx_strand_id
1 'polypeptide(L)'
;MATKLDVNTGGTDLGKKIWEVHQKNEETRVNNYKEAVCFGCLKNDAAGAGVFDICGDCAGKRGREPLLVSIKPVYYGLCYFCGKYKFNMEQINARLCKRCHEKVAKVMKNYNKQGGQFGADPFWQKQRKKHGKDWKIIFSQGLGNSR
;
A
#
# COMPACT_ATOMS: atom_id res chain seq x y z
N MET A 1 -7.66 7.40 1.17
CA MET A 1 -9.01 7.19 0.61
C MET A 1 -9.16 8.02 -0.65
N ALA A 2 -10.04 7.63 -1.58
CA ALA A 2 -10.19 8.29 -2.88
C ALA A 2 -10.60 9.76 -2.73
N THR A 3 -10.05 10.64 -3.57
CA THR A 3 -10.32 12.07 -3.54
C THR A 3 -11.70 12.34 -4.12
N LYS A 4 -12.55 13.08 -3.39
CA LYS A 4 -13.85 13.51 -3.92
C LYS A 4 -13.61 14.35 -5.18
N LEU A 5 -14.39 14.13 -6.23
CA LEU A 5 -14.39 14.99 -7.40
C LEU A 5 -14.89 16.36 -6.97
N ASP A 6 -14.13 17.39 -7.35
CA ASP A 6 -14.52 18.77 -7.16
C ASP A 6 -15.51 19.13 -8.27
N VAL A 7 -16.79 18.92 -8.00
CA VAL A 7 -17.87 19.16 -8.97
C VAL A 7 -18.38 20.57 -8.77
N ASN A 8 -18.00 21.46 -9.68
CA ASN A 8 -18.54 22.82 -9.72
C ASN A 8 -19.93 22.80 -10.37
N THR A 9 -20.98 22.90 -9.56
CA THR A 9 -22.38 23.01 -10.01
C THR A 9 -22.78 24.44 -10.39
N GLY A 10 -21.82 25.36 -10.50
CA GLY A 10 -22.06 26.78 -10.78
C GLY A 10 -22.71 27.54 -9.62
N GLY A 11 -22.86 26.94 -8.44
CA GLY A 11 -23.43 27.56 -7.25
C GLY A 11 -24.95 27.85 -7.31
N THR A 12 -25.62 27.46 -8.40
CA THR A 12 -27.06 27.70 -8.60
C THR A 12 -27.91 26.47 -8.28
N ASP A 13 -29.15 26.67 -7.87
CA ASP A 13 -30.07 25.56 -7.58
C ASP A 13 -30.45 24.76 -8.83
N LEU A 14 -30.43 25.41 -10.00
CA LEU A 14 -30.59 24.75 -11.29
C LEU A 14 -29.43 23.77 -11.57
N GLY A 15 -28.19 24.19 -11.31
CA GLY A 15 -27.01 23.35 -11.49
C GLY A 15 -26.99 22.12 -10.57
N LYS A 16 -27.46 22.27 -9.32
CA LYS A 16 -27.65 21.13 -8.41
C LYS A 16 -28.69 20.15 -8.94
N LYS A 17 -29.82 20.64 -9.43
CA LYS A 17 -30.91 19.81 -9.98
C LYS A 17 -30.47 19.03 -11.23
N ILE A 18 -29.71 19.67 -12.12
CA ILE A 18 -29.13 19.01 -13.31
C ILE A 18 -28.15 17.92 -12.89
N TRP A 19 -27.27 18.21 -11.91
CA TRP A 19 -26.35 17.22 -11.38
C TRP A 19 -27.07 16.00 -10.77
N GLU A 20 -28.12 16.23 -9.99
CA GLU A 20 -28.93 15.15 -9.42
C GLU A 20 -29.63 14.29 -10.48
N VAL A 21 -30.13 14.90 -11.55
CA VAL A 21 -30.72 14.17 -12.68
C VAL A 21 -29.66 13.32 -13.40
N HIS A 22 -28.48 13.87 -13.66
CA HIS A 22 -27.36 13.13 -14.25
C HIS A 22 -26.89 11.96 -13.37
N GLN A 23 -26.86 12.15 -12.05
CA GLN A 23 -26.47 11.11 -11.09
C GLN A 23 -27.52 9.99 -10.95
N LYS A 24 -28.80 10.28 -11.23
CA LYS A 24 -29.89 9.29 -11.22
C LYS A 24 -29.94 8.42 -12.48
N ASN A 25 -29.36 8.88 -13.60
CA ASN A 25 -29.31 8.11 -14.84
C ASN A 25 -28.08 7.19 -14.85
N GLU A 26 -28.29 5.87 -14.97
CA GLU A 26 -27.21 4.87 -14.96
C GLU A 26 -26.17 5.06 -16.08
N GLU A 27 -26.58 5.57 -17.25
CA GLU A 27 -25.69 5.77 -18.40
C GLU A 27 -24.80 7.01 -18.27
N THR A 28 -25.25 8.02 -17.52
CA THR A 28 -24.51 9.29 -17.32
C THR A 28 -23.95 9.46 -15.92
N ARG A 29 -24.14 8.47 -15.04
CA ARG A 29 -23.69 8.54 -13.65
C ARG A 29 -22.18 8.54 -13.58
N VAL A 30 -21.61 9.66 -13.18
CA VAL A 30 -20.19 9.79 -12.86
C VAL A 30 -19.95 9.50 -11.37
N ASN A 31 -18.87 8.82 -11.05
CA ASN A 31 -18.51 8.56 -9.66
C ASN A 31 -18.23 9.88 -8.93
N ASN A 32 -18.57 9.96 -7.64
CA ASN A 32 -18.29 11.16 -6.83
C ASN A 32 -16.82 11.28 -6.42
N TYR A 33 -15.98 10.32 -6.82
CA TYR A 33 -14.57 10.24 -6.48
C TYR A 33 -13.73 10.05 -7.74
N LYS A 34 -12.49 10.55 -7.72
CA LYS A 34 -11.53 10.33 -8.82
C LYS A 34 -11.35 8.83 -9.05
N GLU A 35 -11.72 8.39 -10.24
CA GLU A 35 -11.52 7.01 -10.68
C GLU A 35 -10.10 6.81 -11.19
N ALA A 36 -9.57 5.61 -10.94
CA ALA A 36 -8.33 5.19 -11.56
C ALA A 36 -8.29 3.67 -11.67
N VAL A 37 -7.41 3.20 -12.55
CA VAL A 37 -7.03 1.78 -12.59
C VAL A 37 -6.37 1.40 -11.27
N CYS A 38 -6.96 0.44 -10.56
CA CYS A 38 -6.40 -0.09 -9.33
C CYS A 38 -5.23 -1.03 -9.63
N PHE A 39 -4.05 -0.76 -9.07
CA PHE A 39 -2.87 -1.62 -9.17
C PHE A 39 -3.10 -3.04 -8.63
N GLY A 40 -4.00 -3.19 -7.65
CA GLY A 40 -4.27 -4.47 -7.01
C GLY A 40 -5.14 -5.43 -7.82
N CYS A 41 -6.10 -4.92 -8.61
CA CYS A 41 -7.09 -5.75 -9.31
C CYS A 41 -7.37 -5.33 -10.76
N LEU A 42 -6.65 -4.32 -11.29
CA LEU A 42 -6.77 -3.79 -12.66
C LEU A 42 -8.15 -3.28 -13.07
N LYS A 43 -9.07 -3.11 -12.10
CA LYS A 43 -10.39 -2.51 -12.35
C LYS A 43 -10.32 -1.01 -12.16
N ASN A 44 -11.09 -0.28 -12.97
CA ASN A 44 -11.38 1.13 -12.74
C ASN A 44 -12.35 1.25 -11.55
N ASP A 45 -11.94 1.98 -10.53
CA ASP A 45 -12.73 2.23 -9.31
C ASP A 45 -12.23 3.52 -8.64
N ALA A 46 -12.97 4.00 -7.64
CA ALA A 46 -12.51 5.04 -6.73
C ALA A 46 -11.24 4.56 -6.00
N ALA A 47 -10.10 5.11 -6.38
CA ALA A 47 -8.80 4.66 -5.90
C ALA A 47 -7.99 5.80 -5.26
N GLY A 48 -7.25 5.48 -4.20
CA GLY A 48 -6.32 6.40 -3.57
C GLY A 48 -4.89 6.07 -3.97
N ALA A 49 -4.08 7.10 -4.26
CA ALA A 49 -2.65 6.96 -4.42
C ALA A 49 -1.95 6.77 -3.07
N GLY A 50 -0.92 5.94 -3.05
CA GLY A 50 -0.12 5.68 -1.85
C GLY A 50 1.22 5.03 -2.20
N VAL A 51 2.10 4.99 -1.21
CA VAL A 51 3.43 4.39 -1.32
C VAL A 51 3.43 3.02 -0.66
N PHE A 52 3.87 2.01 -1.40
CA PHE A 52 3.84 0.62 -0.96
C PHE A 52 5.14 -0.10 -1.31
N ASP A 53 5.62 -0.95 -0.40
CA ASP A 53 6.75 -1.83 -0.68
C ASP A 53 6.26 -3.14 -1.30
N ILE A 54 6.83 -3.51 -2.44
CA ILE A 54 6.42 -4.68 -3.22
C ILE A 54 7.62 -5.55 -3.59
N CYS A 55 7.45 -6.87 -3.52
CA CYS A 55 8.46 -7.82 -3.99
C CYS A 55 8.30 -8.12 -5.49
N GLY A 56 9.39 -8.53 -6.14
CA GLY A 56 9.40 -8.88 -7.57
C GLY A 56 8.29 -9.86 -7.98
N ASP A 57 8.05 -10.92 -7.19
CA ASP A 57 6.98 -11.89 -7.45
C ASP A 57 5.58 -11.24 -7.52
N CYS A 58 5.33 -10.23 -6.67
CA CYS A 58 4.04 -9.55 -6.60
C CYS A 58 3.88 -8.49 -7.67
N ALA A 59 4.97 -7.83 -8.06
CA ALA A 59 5.01 -6.88 -9.15
C ALA A 59 4.81 -7.59 -10.49
N GLY A 60 5.53 -8.70 -10.73
CA GLY A 60 5.42 -9.48 -11.97
C GLY A 60 4.02 -10.03 -12.23
N LYS A 61 3.31 -10.45 -11.18
CA LYS A 61 1.91 -10.94 -11.30
C LYS A 61 0.88 -9.86 -11.63
N ARG A 62 1.17 -8.59 -11.33
CA ARG A 62 0.22 -7.48 -11.49
C ARG A 62 0.48 -6.65 -12.74
N GLY A 63 1.67 -6.76 -13.30
CA GLY A 63 2.13 -5.87 -14.34
C GLY A 63 2.54 -4.50 -13.80
N ARG A 64 3.13 -3.69 -14.66
CA ARG A 64 3.62 -2.34 -14.35
C ARG A 64 2.80 -1.22 -15.00
N GLU A 65 1.80 -1.58 -15.80
CA GLU A 65 0.90 -0.68 -16.49
C GLU A 65 0.10 0.23 -15.53
N PRO A 66 -0.44 -0.26 -14.39
CA PRO A 66 -1.15 0.60 -13.43
C PRO A 66 -0.23 1.29 -12.42
N LEU A 67 1.10 1.14 -12.54
CA LEU A 67 2.08 1.75 -11.65
C LEU A 67 2.21 3.25 -11.98
N LEU A 68 2.23 4.12 -10.96
CA LEU A 68 2.51 5.53 -11.20
C LEU A 68 4.01 5.75 -11.37
N VAL A 69 4.81 5.30 -10.40
CA VAL A 69 6.28 5.40 -10.45
C VAL A 69 6.92 4.41 -9.49
N SER A 70 8.08 3.86 -9.87
CA SER A 70 8.97 3.19 -8.92
C SER A 70 9.85 4.25 -8.25
N ILE A 71 9.78 4.34 -6.93
CA ILE A 71 10.43 5.42 -6.15
C ILE A 71 11.88 5.05 -5.88
N LYS A 72 12.12 3.88 -5.28
CA LYS A 72 13.46 3.42 -4.94
C LYS A 72 13.52 1.90 -4.79
N PRO A 73 14.69 1.29 -5.03
CA PRO A 73 14.92 -0.09 -4.63
C PRO A 73 14.92 -0.23 -3.10
N VAL A 74 14.40 -1.35 -2.61
CA VAL A 74 14.40 -1.73 -1.19
C VAL A 74 15.09 -3.08 -1.08
N TYR A 75 16.29 -3.11 -0.49
CA TYR A 75 17.10 -4.33 -0.46
C TYR A 75 16.43 -5.49 0.28
N TYR A 76 15.82 -5.21 1.44
CA TYR A 76 15.10 -6.20 2.25
C TYR A 76 13.97 -5.53 3.03
N GLY A 77 12.83 -6.21 3.12
CA GLY A 77 11.71 -5.72 3.91
C GLY A 77 10.45 -6.56 3.74
N LEU A 78 9.36 -6.09 4.34
CA LEU A 78 8.05 -6.73 4.27
C LEU A 78 7.31 -6.29 3.00
N CYS A 79 6.94 -7.22 2.13
CA CYS A 79 6.09 -6.91 0.99
C CYS A 79 4.65 -6.67 1.45
N TYR A 80 4.10 -5.51 1.13
CA TYR A 80 2.77 -5.07 1.57
C TYR A 80 1.62 -5.84 0.91
N PHE A 81 1.90 -6.57 -0.16
CA PHE A 81 0.90 -7.32 -0.93
C PHE A 81 0.80 -8.79 -0.53
N CYS A 82 1.93 -9.45 -0.22
CA CYS A 82 1.93 -10.86 0.20
C CYS A 82 2.21 -11.05 1.69
N GLY A 83 2.62 -10.00 2.40
CA GLY A 83 2.92 -10.04 3.84
C GLY A 83 4.14 -10.90 4.19
N LYS A 84 5.07 -11.11 3.25
CA LYS A 84 6.30 -11.89 3.47
C LYS A 84 7.51 -10.98 3.33
N TYR A 85 8.53 -11.27 4.14
CA TYR A 85 9.84 -10.64 4.01
C TYR A 85 10.57 -11.18 2.78
N LYS A 86 11.11 -10.29 1.96
CA LYS A 86 11.79 -10.60 0.70
C LYS A 86 12.98 -9.68 0.49
N PHE A 87 13.96 -10.18 -0.26
CA PHE A 87 15.06 -9.38 -0.79
C PHE A 87 14.70 -8.79 -2.15
N ASN A 88 15.46 -7.79 -2.59
CA ASN A 88 15.36 -7.15 -3.90
C ASN A 88 13.93 -6.69 -4.21
N MET A 89 13.37 -5.93 -3.27
CA MET A 89 12.06 -5.30 -3.40
C MET A 89 12.19 -3.91 -4.02
N GLU A 90 11.05 -3.30 -4.29
CA GLU A 90 10.95 -1.90 -4.70
C GLU A 90 9.85 -1.20 -3.92
N GLN A 91 10.03 0.09 -3.70
CA GLN A 91 9.00 0.96 -3.19
C GLN A 91 8.30 1.64 -4.36
N ILE A 92 6.99 1.49 -4.45
CA ILE A 92 6.17 1.96 -5.56
C ILE A 92 5.16 2.99 -5.11
N ASN A 93 4.89 3.98 -5.97
CA ASN A 93 3.68 4.79 -5.88
C ASN A 93 2.60 4.16 -6.76
N ALA A 94 1.50 3.75 -6.17
CA ALA A 94 0.41 3.07 -6.87
C ALA A 94 -0.95 3.49 -6.35
N ARG A 95 -1.98 3.30 -7.18
CA ARG A 95 -3.37 3.57 -6.80
C ARG A 95 -4.06 2.28 -6.40
N LEU A 96 -4.73 2.27 -5.25
CA LEU A 96 -5.51 1.13 -4.79
C LEU A 96 -6.96 1.52 -4.54
N CYS A 97 -7.89 0.70 -5.04
CA CYS A 97 -9.29 0.76 -4.64
C CYS A 97 -9.44 0.37 -3.17
N LYS A 98 -10.58 0.72 -2.57
CA LYS A 98 -10.86 0.47 -1.14
C LYS A 98 -10.57 -0.98 -0.73
N ARG A 99 -11.06 -1.96 -1.51
CA ARG A 99 -10.89 -3.39 -1.22
C ARG A 99 -9.41 -3.83 -1.25
N CYS A 100 -8.64 -3.36 -2.23
CA CYS A 100 -7.22 -3.71 -2.34
C CYS A 100 -6.39 -3.02 -1.26
N HIS A 101 -6.71 -1.76 -0.95
CA HIS A 101 -6.10 -1.04 0.14
C HIS A 101 -6.36 -1.71 1.50
N GLU A 102 -7.57 -2.22 1.75
CA GLU A 102 -7.89 -2.97 2.96
C GLU A 102 -7.06 -4.26 3.10
N LYS A 103 -6.77 -4.96 2.00
CA LYS A 103 -5.89 -6.15 2.02
C LYS A 103 -4.48 -5.77 2.46
N VAL A 104 -3.92 -4.69 1.90
CA VAL A 104 -2.61 -4.15 2.29
C VAL A 104 -2.63 -3.69 3.75
N ALA A 105 -3.67 -2.99 4.18
CA ALA A 105 -3.82 -2.53 5.55
C ALA A 105 -3.88 -3.70 6.55
N LYS A 106 -4.47 -4.86 6.17
CA LYS A 106 -4.45 -6.08 7.00
C LYS A 106 -3.04 -6.63 7.19
N VAL A 107 -2.21 -6.60 6.14
CA VAL A 107 -0.79 -6.99 6.24
C VAL A 107 -0.07 -6.11 7.28
N MET A 108 -0.21 -4.79 7.17
CA MET A 108 0.42 -3.86 8.12
C MET A 108 -0.13 -3.98 9.55
N LYS A 109 -1.44 -4.22 9.70
CA LYS A 109 -2.04 -4.49 11.01
C LYS A 109 -1.46 -5.77 11.63
N ASN A 110 -1.27 -6.83 10.85
CA ASN A 110 -0.67 -8.07 11.33
C ASN A 110 0.81 -7.87 11.72
N TYR A 111 1.57 -7.13 10.92
CA TYR A 111 2.94 -6.73 11.24
C TYR A 111 3.02 -5.99 12.58
N ASN A 112 2.14 -5.00 12.80
CA ASN A 112 2.11 -4.26 14.07
C ASN A 112 1.71 -5.15 15.25
N LYS A 113 0.73 -6.05 15.08
CA LYS A 113 0.34 -7.02 16.11
C LYS A 113 1.47 -7.97 16.51
N GLN A 114 2.36 -8.30 15.57
CA GLN A 114 3.52 -9.14 15.83
C GLN A 114 4.65 -8.40 16.55
N GLY A 115 4.53 -7.10 16.82
CA GLY A 115 5.57 -6.29 17.47
C GLY A 115 6.50 -5.58 16.49
N GLY A 116 6.06 -5.38 15.25
CA GLY A 116 6.80 -4.63 14.24
C GLY A 116 8.14 -5.27 13.90
N GLN A 117 9.15 -4.46 13.59
CA GLN A 117 10.44 -4.93 13.07
C GLN A 117 11.09 -5.99 13.97
N PHE A 118 11.06 -5.82 15.30
CA PHE A 118 11.73 -6.75 16.21
C PHE A 118 10.94 -8.03 16.50
N GLY A 119 9.64 -8.02 16.21
CA GLY A 119 8.75 -9.13 16.51
C GLY A 119 8.21 -9.87 15.29
N ALA A 120 8.21 -9.23 14.10
CA ALA A 120 7.71 -9.78 12.84
C ALA A 120 8.83 -10.17 11.87
N ASP A 121 9.98 -9.49 11.93
CA ASP A 121 11.09 -9.74 11.00
C ASP A 121 11.83 -11.05 11.32
N PRO A 122 11.89 -12.02 10.39
CA PRO A 122 12.59 -13.28 10.60
C PRO A 122 14.07 -13.11 10.97
N PHE A 123 14.72 -12.04 10.49
CA PHE A 123 16.10 -11.75 10.85
C PHE A 123 16.20 -11.43 12.35
N TRP A 124 15.43 -10.46 12.82
CA TRP A 124 15.47 -10.03 14.22
C TRP A 124 14.96 -11.10 15.19
N GLN A 125 13.95 -11.87 14.79
CA GLN A 125 13.50 -13.04 15.55
C GLN A 125 14.63 -14.05 15.75
N LYS A 126 15.41 -14.35 14.70
CA LYS A 126 16.57 -15.25 14.79
C LYS A 126 17.67 -14.68 15.67
N GLN A 127 17.97 -13.38 15.56
CA GLN A 127 18.98 -12.75 16.41
C GLN A 127 18.61 -12.80 17.89
N ARG A 128 17.35 -12.48 18.21
CA ARG A 128 16.83 -12.60 19.57
C ARG A 128 16.89 -14.03 20.10
N LYS A 129 16.61 -15.03 19.24
CA LYS A 129 16.72 -16.45 19.62
C LYS A 129 18.18 -16.85 19.88
N LYS A 130 19.12 -16.37 19.07
CA LYS A 130 20.54 -16.74 19.16
C LYS A 130 21.25 -16.07 20.35
N HIS A 131 20.96 -14.79 20.58
CA HIS A 131 21.69 -13.95 21.53
C HIS A 131 20.90 -13.65 22.82
N GLY A 132 19.73 -14.26 23.01
CA GLY A 132 18.99 -14.19 24.26
C GLY A 132 18.46 -12.79 24.56
N LYS A 133 18.61 -12.31 25.80
CA LYS A 133 18.15 -10.97 26.23
C LYS A 133 19.10 -9.86 25.79
N ASP A 134 20.37 -10.18 25.57
CA ASP A 134 21.45 -9.21 25.32
C ASP A 134 21.62 -8.88 23.84
N TRP A 135 20.81 -9.49 22.97
CA TRP A 135 20.87 -9.28 21.52
C TRP A 135 20.85 -7.79 21.14
N LYS A 136 20.04 -6.96 21.81
CA LYS A 136 20.01 -5.52 21.53
C LYS A 136 21.34 -4.84 21.81
N ILE A 137 21.96 -5.17 22.94
CA ILE A 137 23.24 -4.59 23.38
C ILE A 137 24.36 -5.04 22.43
N ILE A 138 24.39 -6.33 22.08
CA ILE A 138 25.37 -6.92 21.17
C ILE A 138 25.35 -6.21 19.80
N PHE A 139 24.16 -5.95 19.25
CA PHE A 139 24.01 -5.27 17.97
C PHE A 139 24.18 -3.75 18.05
N SER A 140 23.80 -3.10 19.16
CA SER A 140 23.95 -1.65 19.31
C SER A 140 25.38 -1.21 19.63
N GLN A 141 26.15 -2.07 20.30
CA GLN A 141 27.54 -1.81 20.69
C GLN A 141 28.56 -2.51 19.78
N GLY A 142 28.12 -3.24 18.75
CA GLY A 142 29.00 -3.94 17.81
C GLY A 142 29.80 -5.10 18.41
N LEU A 143 29.47 -5.54 19.62
CA LEU A 143 30.22 -6.56 20.38
C LEU A 143 30.20 -7.95 19.74
N GLY A 144 29.34 -8.17 18.73
CA GLY A 144 29.22 -9.43 18.01
C GLY A 144 30.12 -9.56 16.77
N ASN A 145 30.81 -8.49 16.35
CA ASN A 145 31.72 -8.48 15.21
C ASN A 145 33.18 -8.50 15.70
N SER A 146 33.60 -9.64 16.26
CA SER A 146 35.01 -10.02 16.30
C SER A 146 35.25 -11.06 15.21
N ARG A 147 35.43 -10.58 13.98
CA ARG A 147 36.01 -11.34 12.87
C ARG A 147 36.98 -10.45 12.13
#